data_AF-A0A662W164-F1
#
_entry.id   AF-A0A662W164-F1
#
_cell.length_a   1.000
_cell.length_b   1.000
_cell.length_c   1.000
_cell.angle_alpha   90.00
_cell.angle_beta   90.00
_cell.angle_gamma   90.00
#
_symmetry.space_group_name_H-M   'P 1'
#
loop_
_entity.id
_entity.type
_entity.pdbx_description
1 polymer ?
#
loop_
_entity_poly.entity_id
_entity_poly.type
_entity_poly.pdbx_seq_one_letter_code
_entity_poly.pdbx_strand_id
1 'polypeptide(L)'
;MIFEVNCRTNGYCGKCCYETEMPLTAGDIERIKALGFDEDDFSVVVEGVRRLRNVKGACYFLKDNKCTIYENRPIGCRIYPLVLDEDGKVVVDEVCPLKDEIEAELTPKIVERAAIALRKIVEEVYGSRTGI
;
A
#
# COMPACT_ATOMS: atom_id res chain seq x y z
N MET A 1 -12.86 -5.64 -9.77
CA MET A 1 -11.81 -6.27 -8.94
C MET A 1 -10.46 -5.90 -9.50
N ILE A 2 -9.73 -5.09 -8.73
CA ILE A 2 -8.29 -4.92 -8.85
C ILE A 2 -7.68 -6.22 -8.33
N PHE A 3 -6.60 -6.67 -8.94
CA PHE A 3 -5.85 -7.84 -8.51
C PHE A 3 -5.47 -7.69 -7.02
N GLU A 4 -5.79 -8.69 -6.21
CA GLU A 4 -5.57 -8.64 -4.76
C GLU A 4 -4.69 -9.82 -4.35
N VAL A 5 -3.51 -9.52 -3.83
CA VAL A 5 -2.64 -10.54 -3.26
C VAL A 5 -3.15 -10.90 -1.87
N ASN A 6 -3.46 -12.18 -1.69
CA ASN A 6 -3.94 -12.69 -0.41
C ASN A 6 -2.78 -13.17 0.46
N CYS A 7 -2.22 -12.25 1.24
CA CYS A 7 -1.13 -12.52 2.19
C CYS A 7 -1.54 -13.41 3.39
N ARG A 8 -2.74 -14.01 3.38
CA ARG A 8 -3.23 -14.93 4.43
C ARG A 8 -3.03 -16.39 4.05
N THR A 9 -2.99 -16.70 2.75
CA THR A 9 -2.81 -18.05 2.25
C THR A 9 -1.36 -18.45 2.53
N ASN A 10 -1.13 -19.49 3.34
CA ASN A 10 0.17 -19.93 3.86
C ASN A 10 0.74 -19.13 5.05
N GLY A 11 -0.13 -18.43 5.77
CA GLY A 11 0.25 -17.65 6.96
C GLY A 11 0.52 -16.19 6.63
N TYR A 12 0.45 -15.34 7.66
CA TYR A 12 0.63 -13.90 7.47
C TYR A 12 2.11 -13.55 7.31
N CYS A 13 2.49 -13.08 6.12
CA CYS A 13 3.85 -12.68 5.80
C CYS A 13 4.31 -11.43 6.58
N GLY A 14 3.51 -10.35 6.58
CA GLY A 14 3.81 -9.10 7.30
C GLY A 14 5.01 -8.29 6.78
N LYS A 15 5.80 -8.81 5.82
CA LYS A 15 7.06 -8.22 5.37
C LYS A 15 6.92 -6.76 4.89
N CYS A 16 5.86 -6.44 4.15
CA CYS A 16 5.59 -5.07 3.68
C CYS A 16 5.16 -4.08 4.78
N CYS A 17 4.90 -4.57 6.00
CA CYS A 17 4.56 -3.74 7.15
C CYS A 17 5.78 -3.27 7.93
N TYR A 18 6.96 -3.84 7.73
CA TYR A 18 8.20 -3.41 8.37
C TYR A 18 8.81 -2.25 7.59
N GLU A 19 9.25 -1.22 8.30
CA GLU A 19 9.86 0.02 7.76
C GLU A 19 9.05 0.63 6.60
N THR A 20 7.72 0.48 6.66
CA THR A 20 6.85 0.83 5.54
C THR A 20 6.79 2.35 5.34
N GLU A 21 6.85 2.80 4.10
CA GLU A 21 6.64 4.21 3.73
C GLU A 21 5.26 4.47 3.13
N MET A 22 4.31 3.54 3.34
CA MET A 22 3.01 3.53 2.68
C MET A 22 2.27 4.87 2.84
N PRO A 23 2.07 5.63 1.74
CA PRO A 23 1.32 6.86 1.78
C PRO A 23 -0.18 6.61 2.06
N LEU A 24 -0.83 7.61 2.62
CA LEU A 24 -2.26 7.59 2.94
C LEU A 24 -3.02 8.60 2.10
N THR A 25 -4.07 8.14 1.42
CA THR A 25 -5.06 9.01 0.78
C THR A 25 -5.96 9.66 1.83
N ALA A 26 -6.67 10.73 1.47
CA ALA A 26 -7.66 11.34 2.36
C ALA A 26 -8.76 10.33 2.73
N GLY A 27 -9.17 9.50 1.75
CA GLY A 27 -10.14 8.43 1.97
C GLY A 27 -9.64 7.30 2.89
N ASP A 28 -8.33 7.04 2.95
CA ASP A 28 -7.76 6.10 3.91
C ASP A 28 -7.86 6.62 5.34
N ILE A 29 -7.49 7.89 5.54
CA ILE A 29 -7.51 8.56 6.85
C ILE A 29 -8.93 8.54 7.43
N GLU A 30 -9.91 9.00 6.65
CA GLU A 30 -11.32 9.05 7.08
C GLU A 30 -11.86 7.66 7.43
N ARG A 31 -11.54 6.65 6.60
CA ARG A 31 -11.98 5.27 6.85
C ARG A 31 -11.35 4.68 8.11
N ILE A 32 -10.08 4.96 8.38
CA ILE A 32 -9.38 4.47 9.58
C ILE A 32 -9.91 5.18 10.83
N LYS A 33 -10.12 6.50 10.78
CA LYS A 33 -10.72 7.27 11.88
C LYS A 33 -12.12 6.77 12.23
N ALA A 34 -12.92 6.38 11.24
CA ALA A 34 -14.23 5.79 11.45
C ALA A 34 -14.21 4.45 12.23
N LEU A 35 -13.05 3.79 12.35
CA LEU A 35 -12.87 2.60 13.20
C LEU A 35 -12.57 2.96 14.67
N GLY A 36 -12.43 4.24 14.99
CA GLY A 36 -12.13 4.73 16.34
C GLY A 36 -10.64 4.97 16.62
N PHE A 37 -9.79 5.00 15.60
CA PHE A 37 -8.37 5.36 15.76
C PHE A 37 -8.17 6.87 15.66
N ASP A 38 -7.26 7.40 16.48
CA ASP A 38 -6.78 8.78 16.35
C ASP A 38 -5.79 8.89 15.18
N GLU A 39 -5.93 9.91 14.36
CA GLU A 39 -5.06 10.14 13.19
C GLU A 39 -3.59 10.29 13.56
N ASP A 40 -3.30 10.93 14.69
CA ASP A 40 -1.94 11.17 15.16
C ASP A 40 -1.27 9.88 15.64
N ASP A 41 -2.05 8.88 16.05
CA ASP A 41 -1.53 7.58 16.46
C ASP A 41 -1.05 6.76 15.27
N PHE A 42 -1.83 6.68 14.19
CA PHE A 42 -1.52 5.77 13.08
C PHE A 42 -0.81 6.41 11.88
N SER A 43 -0.72 7.73 11.83
CA SER A 43 -0.11 8.44 10.69
C SER A 43 0.98 9.41 11.12
N VAL A 44 1.85 9.76 10.17
CA VAL A 44 2.89 10.78 10.34
C VAL A 44 3.11 11.50 9.01
N VAL A 45 3.45 12.78 9.05
CA VAL A 45 3.86 13.54 7.86
C VAL A 45 5.38 13.52 7.74
N VAL A 46 5.88 13.05 6.61
CA VAL A 46 7.31 13.03 6.26
C VAL A 46 7.45 13.66 4.89
N GLU A 47 8.29 14.68 4.76
CA GLU A 47 8.53 15.40 3.50
C GLU A 47 7.24 15.88 2.81
N GLY A 48 6.27 16.34 3.61
CA GLY A 48 4.98 16.83 3.13
C GLY A 48 3.97 15.73 2.76
N VAL A 49 4.35 14.45 2.87
CA VAL A 49 3.51 13.31 2.55
C VAL A 49 3.04 12.64 3.83
N ARG A 50 1.72 12.46 3.97
CA ARG A 50 1.17 11.68 5.08
C ARG A 50 1.27 10.19 4.77
N ARG A 51 1.88 9.43 5.67
CA ARG A 51 2.10 7.99 5.55
C ARG A 51 1.77 7.25 6.84
N LEU A 52 1.67 5.92 6.77
CA LEU A 52 1.50 5.07 7.95
C LEU A 52 2.67 5.30 8.94
N ARG A 53 2.34 5.40 10.23
CA ARG A 53 3.34 5.50 11.30
C ARG A 53 4.00 4.15 11.53
N ASN A 54 5.32 4.15 11.67
CA ASN A 54 6.07 3.03 12.22
C ASN A 54 6.31 3.19 13.73
N VAL A 55 6.06 2.13 14.49
CA VAL A 55 6.38 1.98 15.91
C VAL A 55 7.42 0.86 16.03
N LYS A 56 8.63 1.20 16.49
CA LYS A 56 9.77 0.26 16.58
C LYS A 56 10.07 -0.47 15.25
N GLY A 57 10.03 0.28 14.14
CA GLY A 57 10.36 -0.25 12.81
C GLY A 57 9.24 -1.05 12.13
N ALA A 58 8.03 -1.06 12.69
CA ALA A 58 6.87 -1.74 12.07
C ALA A 58 5.64 -0.85 12.05
N CYS A 59 4.78 -1.02 11.04
CA CYS A 59 3.49 -0.34 10.93
C CYS A 59 2.70 -0.40 12.24
N TYR A 60 2.10 0.71 12.65
CA TYR A 60 1.26 0.83 13.84
C TYR A 60 0.19 -0.29 13.94
N PHE A 61 -0.34 -0.75 12.80
CA PHE A 61 -1.35 -1.79 12.74
C PHE A 61 -0.79 -3.22 12.70
N LEU A 62 0.52 -3.44 12.78
CA LEU A 62 1.11 -4.77 12.74
C LEU A 62 1.14 -5.40 14.15
N LYS A 63 0.57 -6.60 14.27
CA LYS A 63 0.65 -7.43 15.47
C LYS A 63 0.81 -8.89 15.10
N ASP A 64 1.89 -9.55 15.55
CA ASP A 64 2.18 -10.95 15.24
C ASP A 64 2.12 -11.27 13.73
N ASN A 65 2.75 -10.42 12.92
CA ASN A 65 2.69 -10.40 11.45
C ASN A 65 1.30 -10.15 10.83
N LYS A 66 0.27 -9.87 11.62
CA LYS A 66 -1.09 -9.61 11.18
C LYS A 66 -1.41 -8.13 11.20
N CYS A 67 -2.00 -7.64 10.11
CA CYS A 67 -2.59 -6.31 10.10
C CYS A 67 -3.90 -6.33 10.89
N THR A 68 -4.00 -5.54 11.96
CA THR A 68 -5.19 -5.46 12.83
C THR A 68 -6.40 -4.82 12.14
N ILE A 69 -6.17 -4.08 11.04
CA ILE A 69 -7.21 -3.46 10.21
C ILE A 69 -7.29 -4.07 8.81
N TYR A 70 -6.94 -5.36 8.63
CA TYR A 70 -6.75 -5.99 7.32
C TYR A 70 -7.87 -5.68 6.29
N GLU A 71 -9.14 -5.77 6.69
CA GLU A 71 -10.29 -5.50 5.80
C GLU A 71 -10.41 -4.00 5.43
N ASN A 72 -9.93 -3.11 6.30
CA ASN A 72 -9.95 -1.66 6.13
C ASN A 72 -8.62 -1.06 5.68
N ARG A 73 -7.63 -1.90 5.35
CA ARG A 73 -6.27 -1.48 5.00
C ARG A 73 -6.26 -0.35 3.95
N PRO A 74 -5.27 0.56 4.00
CA PRO A 74 -5.13 1.63 3.02
C PRO A 74 -5.14 1.13 1.59
N ILE A 75 -5.58 1.95 0.64
CA ILE A 75 -5.68 1.53 -0.77
C ILE A 75 -4.34 1.08 -1.34
N GLY A 76 -3.23 1.73 -0.97
CA GLY A 76 -1.89 1.30 -1.35
C GLY A 76 -1.54 -0.10 -0.80
N CYS A 77 -1.91 -0.42 0.44
CA CYS A 77 -1.76 -1.77 1.00
C CYS A 77 -2.65 -2.83 0.32
N ARG A 78 -3.75 -2.45 -0.33
CA ARG A 78 -4.61 -3.38 -1.09
C ARG A 78 -4.02 -3.71 -2.46
N ILE A 79 -3.37 -2.74 -3.08
CA ILE A 79 -2.76 -2.87 -4.41
C ILE A 79 -1.38 -3.51 -4.34
N TYR A 80 -0.66 -3.32 -3.22
CA TYR A 80 0.61 -3.97 -2.96
C TYR A 80 0.53 -5.48 -3.20
N PRO A 81 1.48 -6.08 -3.94
CA PRO A 81 2.80 -5.57 -4.29
C PRO A 81 2.92 -4.87 -5.66
N LEU A 82 1.82 -4.51 -6.31
CA LEU A 82 1.91 -3.74 -7.55
C LEU A 82 2.27 -2.29 -7.24
N VAL A 83 3.37 -1.81 -7.81
CA VAL A 83 3.90 -0.44 -7.62
C VAL A 83 4.25 0.19 -8.97
N LEU A 84 4.51 1.50 -8.99
CA LEU A 84 5.07 2.18 -10.16
C LEU A 84 6.59 2.25 -10.03
N ASP A 85 7.32 1.92 -11.09
CA ASP A 85 8.75 2.20 -11.20
C ASP A 85 9.02 3.68 -11.56
N GLU A 86 10.29 4.02 -11.73
CA GLU A 86 10.74 5.39 -12.08
C GLU A 86 10.21 5.84 -13.45
N ASP A 87 9.92 4.91 -14.36
CA ASP A 87 9.32 5.17 -15.68
C ASP A 87 7.78 5.24 -15.64
N GLY A 88 7.15 5.06 -14.47
CA GLY A 88 5.70 5.01 -14.31
C GLY A 88 5.04 3.75 -14.88
N LYS A 89 5.79 2.64 -15.01
CA LYS A 89 5.30 1.32 -15.37
C LYS A 89 4.92 0.53 -14.12
N VAL A 90 3.93 -0.34 -14.25
CA VAL A 90 3.54 -1.23 -13.16
C VAL A 90 4.52 -2.39 -13.08
N VAL A 91 5.12 -2.56 -11.91
CA VAL A 91 6.02 -3.67 -11.59
C VAL A 91 5.59 -4.33 -10.28
N VAL A 92 6.12 -5.52 -10.02
CA VAL A 92 5.93 -6.22 -8.74
C VAL A 92 7.10 -5.90 -7.83
N ASP A 93 6.83 -5.41 -6.63
CA ASP A 93 7.86 -5.05 -5.66
C ASP A 93 8.70 -6.28 -5.24
N GLU A 94 10.03 -6.15 -5.36
CA GLU A 94 11.05 -7.16 -5.01
C GLU A 94 10.98 -7.59 -3.53
N VAL A 95 10.43 -6.76 -2.66
CA VAL A 95 10.23 -7.10 -1.24
C VAL A 95 9.24 -8.26 -1.10
N CYS A 96 8.28 -8.41 -2.03
CA CYS A 96 7.26 -9.44 -1.95
C CYS A 96 7.83 -10.84 -2.23
N PRO A 97 7.69 -11.80 -1.29
CA PRO A 97 8.19 -13.17 -1.51
C PRO A 97 7.39 -13.95 -2.57
N LEU A 98 6.22 -13.46 -2.98
CA LEU A 98 5.38 -14.08 -4.01
C LEU A 98 5.57 -13.42 -5.39
N LYS A 99 6.64 -12.64 -5.57
CA LYS A 99 6.87 -11.85 -6.79
C LYS A 99 6.70 -12.69 -8.06
N ASP A 100 7.45 -13.79 -8.18
CA ASP A 100 7.45 -14.62 -9.40
C ASP A 100 6.07 -15.23 -9.69
N GLU A 101 5.34 -15.65 -8.64
CA GLU A 101 3.98 -16.19 -8.75
C GLU A 101 3.01 -15.11 -9.26
N ILE A 102 3.13 -13.90 -8.73
CA ILE A 102 2.29 -12.77 -9.11
C ILE A 102 2.59 -12.34 -10.55
N GLU A 103 3.87 -12.23 -10.91
CA GLU A 103 4.29 -11.88 -12.27
C GLU A 103 3.75 -12.86 -13.30
N ALA A 104 3.71 -14.16 -12.97
CA ALA A 104 3.11 -15.19 -13.83
C ALA A 104 1.58 -15.05 -14.00
N GLU A 105 0.89 -14.42 -13.05
CA GLU A 105 -0.56 -14.17 -13.10
C GLU A 105 -0.94 -12.80 -13.71
N LEU A 106 0.03 -11.91 -13.91
CA LEU A 106 -0.24 -10.58 -14.46
C LEU A 106 -0.71 -10.65 -15.92
N THR A 107 -1.92 -10.13 -16.13
CA THR A 107 -2.47 -9.93 -17.48
C THR A 107 -2.41 -8.45 -17.87
N PRO A 108 -2.41 -8.10 -19.17
CA PRO A 108 -2.47 -6.70 -19.61
C PRO A 108 -3.61 -5.90 -18.97
N LYS A 109 -4.76 -6.55 -18.77
CA LYS A 109 -5.95 -5.97 -18.12
C LYS A 109 -5.75 -5.69 -16.63
N ILE A 110 -4.99 -6.54 -15.93
CA ILE A 110 -4.62 -6.30 -14.52
C ILE A 110 -3.67 -5.11 -14.44
N VAL A 111 -2.62 -5.13 -15.28
CA VAL A 111 -1.61 -4.06 -15.36
C VAL A 111 -2.27 -2.71 -15.66
N GLU A 112 -3.16 -2.64 -16.65
CA GLU A 112 -3.87 -1.41 -17.01
C GLU A 112 -4.69 -0.86 -15.83
N ARG A 113 -5.45 -1.73 -15.14
CA ARG A 113 -6.26 -1.33 -13.98
C ARG A 113 -5.41 -0.88 -12.80
N ALA A 114 -4.32 -1.59 -12.53
CA ALA A 114 -3.37 -1.22 -11.49
C ALA A 114 -2.73 0.13 -11.80
N ALA A 115 -2.31 0.38 -13.04
CA ALA A 115 -1.74 1.64 -13.47
C ALA A 115 -2.71 2.82 -13.25
N ILE A 116 -3.99 2.65 -13.61
CA ILE A 116 -5.03 3.67 -13.37
C ILE A 116 -5.19 3.95 -11.87
N ALA A 117 -5.25 2.91 -11.04
CA ALA A 117 -5.43 3.07 -9.59
C ALA A 117 -4.20 3.72 -8.94
N LEU A 118 -3.00 3.24 -9.27
CA LEU A 118 -1.74 3.76 -8.74
C LEU A 118 -1.52 5.22 -9.13
N ARG A 119 -1.75 5.60 -10.39
CA ARG A 119 -1.60 6.99 -10.84
C ARG A 119 -2.54 7.94 -10.08
N LYS A 120 -3.79 7.53 -9.84
CA LYS A 120 -4.73 8.32 -9.03
C LYS A 120 -4.25 8.51 -7.60
N ILE A 121 -3.72 7.45 -6.99
CA ILE A 121 -3.16 7.52 -5.63
C ILE A 121 -1.94 8.44 -5.62
N VAL A 122 -1.03 8.30 -6.59
CA VAL A 122 0.17 9.14 -6.68
C VAL A 122 -0.22 10.61 -6.86
N GLU A 123 -1.16 10.90 -7.75
CA GLU A 123 -1.66 12.26 -7.98
C GLU A 123 -2.32 12.84 -6.73
N GLU A 124 -3.12 12.05 -6.00
CA GLU A 124 -3.76 12.50 -4.76
C GLU A 124 -2.74 12.78 -3.64
N VAL A 125 -1.77 11.89 -3.47
CA VAL A 125 -0.82 11.94 -2.35
C VAL A 125 0.30 12.94 -2.58
N TYR A 126 0.87 12.96 -3.79
CA TYR A 126 2.07 13.74 -4.11
C TYR A 126 1.75 14.98 -4.97
N GLY A 127 0.49 15.16 -5.37
CA GLY A 127 0.08 16.17 -6.33
C GLY A 127 0.43 15.76 -7.77
N SER A 128 -0.09 16.53 -8.73
CA SER A 128 0.30 16.43 -10.13
C SER A 128 1.77 16.86 -10.27
N ARG A 129 2.70 15.90 -10.19
CA ARG A 129 4.04 16.09 -10.75
C ARG A 129 3.92 16.20 -12.27
N THR A 130 3.57 17.38 -12.77
CA THR A 130 3.94 17.77 -14.13
C THR A 130 5.45 17.97 -14.13
N GLY A 131 6.18 17.03 -14.71
CA GLY A 131 7.60 17.19 -15.01
C GLY A 131 8.49 16.05 -14.53
N ILE A 132 8.43 14.92 -15.23
CA ILE A 132 9.63 14.22 -15.70
C ILE A 132 9.46 14.10 -17.22
#